data_AF-A0A2C9L067-F1
#
_entry.id   AF-A0A2C9L067-F1
#
_cell.length_a   1.000
_cell.length_b   1.000
_cell.length_c   1.000
_cell.angle_alpha   90.00
_cell.angle_beta   90.00
_cell.angle_gamma   90.00
#
_symmetry.space_group_name_H-M   'P 1'
#
loop_
_entity.id
_entity.type
_entity.pdbx_description
1 polymer ?
#
loop_
_entity_poly.entity_id
_entity_poly.type
_entity_poly.pdbx_seq_one_letter_code
_entity_poly.pdbx_strand_id
1 'polypeptide(L)'
;MTKSELLASDAVAVLWGDRVLMAASIIMPLSVMVSTLGSTNATAFSGGRSTFAAARDGNFPEVLSFIHVKQLTPLTSMVFTLLIGIIFVLVGDIASLIDFFSFAAWVFYGLTFSTVIFFRWKRPNDDRPYRVDYMDSLFSN
;
A
#
# COMPACT_ATOMS: atom_id res chain seq x y z
N MET A 1 -12.73 -23.51 18.46
CA MET A 1 -12.96 -22.20 17.83
C MET A 1 -14.26 -22.27 17.07
N THR A 2 -15.31 -21.71 17.63
CA THR A 2 -16.60 -21.52 16.94
C THR A 2 -16.57 -20.21 16.13
N LYS A 3 -17.40 -20.11 15.08
CA LYS A 3 -17.44 -18.92 14.21
C LYS A 3 -17.73 -17.62 14.99
N SER A 4 -18.56 -17.69 16.02
CA SER A 4 -18.87 -16.57 16.90
C SER A 4 -17.66 -16.07 17.70
N GLU A 5 -16.80 -16.98 18.19
CA GLU A 5 -15.56 -16.59 18.89
C GLU A 5 -14.56 -15.88 17.97
N LEU A 6 -14.52 -16.28 16.69
CA LEU A 6 -13.64 -15.65 15.70
C LEU A 6 -14.11 -14.25 15.32
N LEU A 7 -15.42 -14.07 15.15
CA LEU A 7 -16.02 -12.77 14.81
C LEU A 7 -15.97 -11.78 15.98
N ALA A 8 -15.94 -12.26 17.22
CA ALA A 8 -15.86 -11.45 18.42
C ALA A 8 -14.42 -11.07 18.83
N SER A 9 -13.40 -11.64 18.18
CA SER A 9 -12.00 -11.44 18.57
C SER A 9 -11.31 -10.43 17.66
N ASP A 10 -10.80 -9.35 18.26
CA ASP A 10 -9.99 -8.33 17.57
C ASP A 10 -8.64 -8.90 17.09
N ALA A 11 -8.14 -9.95 17.75
CA ALA A 11 -6.84 -10.56 17.49
C ALA A 11 -6.99 -12.07 17.25
N VAL A 12 -7.55 -12.42 16.09
CA VAL A 12 -7.83 -13.81 15.69
C VAL A 12 -6.59 -14.71 15.75
N ALA A 13 -5.42 -14.20 15.37
CA ALA A 13 -4.17 -14.95 15.38
C ALA A 13 -3.68 -15.32 16.80
N VAL A 14 -3.92 -14.46 17.80
CA VAL A 14 -3.57 -14.72 19.20
C VAL A 14 -4.53 -15.74 19.81
N LEU A 15 -5.83 -15.56 19.56
CA LEU A 15 -6.87 -16.52 19.97
C LEU A 15 -6.56 -17.93 19.42
N TRP A 16 -6.07 -18.03 18.18
CA TRP A 16 -5.63 -19.28 17.59
C TRP A 16 -4.38 -19.83 18.30
N GLY A 17 -3.38 -18.98 18.55
CA GLY A 17 -2.15 -19.35 19.26
C GLY A 17 -2.43 -19.93 20.65
N ASP A 18 -3.32 -19.31 21.42
CA ASP A 18 -3.69 -19.78 22.76
C ASP A 18 -4.40 -21.14 22.74
N ARG A 19 -5.23 -21.39 21.72
CA ARG A 19 -6.00 -22.64 21.60
C ARG A 19 -5.21 -23.81 21.02
N VAL A 20 -4.27 -23.54 20.11
CA VAL A 20 -3.55 -24.59 19.36
C VAL A 20 -2.16 -24.84 19.93
N LEU A 21 -1.39 -23.79 20.20
CA LEU A 21 0.01 -23.90 20.62
C LEU A 21 0.17 -23.96 22.14
N MET A 22 -0.85 -23.55 22.91
CA MET A 22 -0.93 -23.59 24.36
C MET A 22 0.34 -23.04 25.04
N ALA A 23 1.30 -23.90 25.42
CA ALA A 23 2.56 -23.52 26.05
C ALA A 23 3.46 -22.61 25.19
N ALA A 24 3.29 -22.63 23.86
CA ALA A 24 4.05 -21.81 22.92
C ALA A 24 3.23 -20.66 22.32
N SER A 25 2.14 -20.24 22.97
CA SER A 25 1.23 -19.22 22.40
C SER A 25 1.90 -17.88 22.12
N ILE A 26 2.98 -17.54 22.85
CA ILE A 26 3.77 -16.31 22.66
C ILE A 26 4.46 -16.21 21.29
N ILE A 27 4.70 -17.33 20.60
CA ILE A 27 5.33 -17.33 19.27
C ILE A 27 4.44 -16.64 18.24
N MET A 28 3.12 -16.78 18.36
CA MET A 28 2.16 -16.18 17.43
C MET A 28 2.15 -14.64 17.45
N PRO A 29 1.93 -13.96 18.59
CA PRO A 29 2.01 -12.50 18.63
C PRO A 29 3.39 -11.99 18.24
N LEU A 30 4.48 -12.67 18.62
CA LEU A 30 5.84 -12.29 18.18
C LEU A 30 5.99 -12.32 16.66
N SER A 31 5.51 -13.39 16.01
CA SER A 31 5.57 -13.54 14.56
C SER A 31 4.71 -12.49 13.84
N VAL A 32 3.52 -12.20 14.36
CA VAL A 32 2.63 -11.15 13.84
C VAL A 32 3.26 -9.76 13.99
N MET A 33 3.91 -9.47 15.13
CA MET A 33 4.63 -8.21 15.33
C MET A 33 5.78 -8.05 14.34
N VAL A 34 6.60 -9.09 14.13
CA VAL A 34 7.71 -9.03 13.15
C VAL A 34 7.18 -8.78 11.73
N SER A 35 6.09 -9.46 11.34
CA SER A 35 5.46 -9.29 10.03
C SER A 35 4.92 -7.87 9.81
N THR A 36 4.16 -7.36 10.79
CA THR A 36 3.55 -6.01 10.71
C THR A 36 4.59 -4.90 10.74
N LEU A 37 5.65 -5.03 11.56
CA LEU A 37 6.78 -4.11 11.55
C LEU A 37 7.52 -4.13 10.21
N GLY A 38 7.73 -5.33 9.62
CA GLY A 38 8.34 -5.48 8.31
C GLY A 38 7.52 -4.80 7.20
N SER A 39 6.20 -5.01 7.18
CA SER A 39 5.30 -4.40 6.21
C SER A 39 5.25 -2.86 6.34
N THR A 40 5.21 -2.35 7.57
CA THR A 40 5.22 -0.91 7.85
C THR A 40 6.52 -0.27 7.37
N ASN A 41 7.67 -0.90 7.65
CA ASN A 41 8.98 -0.42 7.20
C ASN A 41 9.09 -0.38 5.67
N ALA A 42 8.65 -1.44 4.97
CA ALA A 42 8.63 -1.47 3.51
C ALA A 42 7.73 -0.37 2.91
N THR A 43 6.59 -0.11 3.56
CA THR A 43 5.63 0.91 3.15
C THR A 43 6.19 2.32 3.37
N ALA A 44 6.91 2.57 4.47
CA ALA A 44 7.57 3.85 4.72
C ALA A 44 8.61 4.19 3.64
N PHE A 45 9.41 3.20 3.21
CA PHE A 45 10.36 3.40 2.11
C PHE A 45 9.67 3.66 0.78
N SER A 46 8.63 2.90 0.46
CA SER A 46 7.91 3.03 -0.81
C SER A 46 7.15 4.35 -0.90
N GLY A 47 6.40 4.70 0.15
CA GLY A 47 5.65 5.96 0.24
C GLY A 47 6.54 7.20 0.19
N GLY A 48 7.70 7.16 0.87
CA GLY A 48 8.69 8.24 0.80
C GLY A 48 9.25 8.45 -0.61
N ARG A 49 9.53 7.38 -1.36
CA ARG A 49 10.01 7.47 -2.76
C ARG A 49 8.95 8.00 -3.71
N SER A 50 7.70 7.55 -3.57
CA SER A 50 6.59 8.05 -4.40
C SER A 50 6.32 9.54 -4.16
N THR A 51 6.32 9.98 -2.90
CA THR A 51 6.13 11.39 -2.55
C THR A 51 7.29 12.26 -3.04
N PHE A 52 8.52 11.77 -2.91
CA PHE A 52 9.71 12.43 -3.42
C PHE A 52 9.66 12.62 -4.95
N ALA A 53 9.30 11.56 -5.70
CA ALA A 53 9.16 11.63 -7.15
C ALA A 53 8.07 12.63 -7.55
N ALA A 54 6.91 12.58 -6.89
CA ALA A 54 5.82 13.51 -7.15
C ALA A 54 6.19 14.98 -6.85
N ALA A 55 7.01 15.23 -5.82
CA ALA A 55 7.55 16.56 -5.52
C ALA A 55 8.56 17.04 -6.57
N ARG A 56 9.39 16.13 -7.10
CA ARG A 56 10.35 16.43 -8.16
C ARG A 56 9.67 16.78 -9.48
N ASP A 57 8.51 16.19 -9.76
CA ASP A 57 7.68 16.50 -10.92
C ASP A 57 6.85 17.79 -10.75
N GLY A 58 6.99 18.48 -9.62
CA GLY A 58 6.28 19.73 -9.33
C GLY A 58 4.83 19.56 -8.83
N ASN A 59 4.39 18.33 -8.57
CA ASN A 59 3.03 18.06 -8.05
C ASN A 59 2.91 18.30 -6.53
N PHE A 60 4.04 18.41 -5.83
CA PHE A 60 4.10 18.71 -4.39
C PHE A 60 5.13 19.81 -4.10
N PRO A 61 5.10 20.42 -2.90
CA PRO A 61 6.09 21.43 -2.50
C PRO A 61 7.53 20.91 -2.62
N GLU A 62 8.42 21.74 -3.16
CA GLU A 62 9.81 21.39 -3.46
C GLU A 62 10.59 20.88 -2.23
N VAL A 63 10.21 21.32 -1.02
CA VAL A 63 10.80 20.88 0.26
C VAL A 63 10.75 19.35 0.46
N LEU A 64 9.74 18.69 -0.11
CA LEU A 64 9.61 17.23 -0.05
C LEU A 64 10.61 16.51 -0.97
N SER A 65 11.19 17.21 -1.95
CA SER A 65 12.24 16.69 -2.84
C SER A 65 13.66 16.80 -2.27
N PHE A 66 13.83 17.26 -1.02
CA PHE A 66 15.15 17.38 -0.41
C PHE A 66 15.71 16.02 0.05
N ILE A 67 17.00 15.81 -0.27
CA ILE A 67 17.75 14.62 0.10
C ILE A 67 18.78 14.98 1.16
N HIS A 68 18.91 14.14 2.19
CA HIS A 68 19.92 14.33 3.22
C HIS A 68 21.33 14.12 2.65
N VAL A 69 22.23 15.09 2.83
CA VAL A 69 23.57 15.12 2.19
C VAL A 69 24.46 13.93 2.58
N LYS A 70 24.41 13.48 3.84
CA LYS A 70 25.31 12.41 4.33
C LYS A 70 24.78 11.00 4.13
N GLN A 71 23.46 10.83 4.16
CA GLN A 71 22.78 9.51 4.17
C GLN A 71 22.06 9.22 2.85
N LEU A 72 21.95 10.22 1.95
CA LEU A 72 21.27 10.13 0.66
C LEU A 72 19.82 9.63 0.78
N THR A 73 19.18 9.89 1.92
CA THR A 73 17.80 9.49 2.21
C THR A 73 16.86 10.70 2.08
N PRO A 74 15.67 10.54 1.46
CA PRO A 74 14.66 11.60 1.36
C PRO A 74 13.88 11.72 2.67
N LEU A 75 14.50 12.33 3.69
CA LEU A 75 13.98 12.38 5.06
C LEU A 75 12.69 13.21 5.16
N THR A 76 12.57 14.34 4.45
CA THR A 76 11.40 15.22 4.51
C THR A 76 10.15 14.53 3.94
N SER A 77 10.27 13.84 2.81
CA SER A 77 9.20 13.02 2.23
C SER A 77 8.74 11.89 3.16
N MET A 78 9.69 11.17 3.78
CA MET A 78 9.35 10.08 4.70
C MET A 78 8.61 10.57 5.94
N VAL A 79 9.07 11.68 6.54
CA VAL A 79 8.40 12.28 7.70
C VAL A 79 7.00 12.76 7.34
N PHE A 80 6.82 13.35 6.16
CA PHE A 80 5.51 13.78 5.69
C PHE A 80 4.53 12.61 5.54
N THR A 81 4.93 11.53 4.88
CA THR A 81 4.09 10.32 4.75
C THR A 81 3.77 9.71 6.12
N LEU A 82 4.73 9.71 7.05
CA LEU A 82 4.53 9.21 8.41
C LEU A 82 3.54 10.08 9.20
N LEU A 83 3.65 11.41 9.13
CA LEU A 83 2.75 12.33 9.82
C LEU A 83 1.30 12.15 9.36
N ILE A 84 1.09 12.01 8.05
CA ILE A 84 -0.24 11.70 7.50
C ILE A 84 -0.76 10.36 8.04
N GLY A 85 0.09 9.33 8.05
CA GLY A 85 -0.26 8.02 8.62
C GLY A 85 -0.69 8.11 10.09
N ILE A 86 0.04 8.86 10.92
CA ILE A 86 -0.30 9.08 12.33
C ILE A 86 -1.65 9.79 12.46
N ILE A 87 -1.92 10.82 11.65
CA ILE A 87 -3.21 11.53 11.68
C ILE A 87 -4.36 10.58 11.35
N PHE A 88 -4.21 9.72 10.33
CA PHE A 88 -5.25 8.74 9.99
C PHE A 88 -5.48 7.71 11.11
N VAL A 89 -4.43 7.25 11.78
CA VAL A 89 -4.54 6.34 12.92
C VAL A 89 -5.22 6.99 14.12
N LEU A 90 -5.01 8.29 14.35
CA LEU A 90 -5.63 9.02 15.46
C LEU A 90 -7.12 9.31 15.24
N VAL A 91 -7.54 9.47 13.98
CA VAL A 91 -8.91 9.88 13.63
C VAL A 91 -9.81 8.67 13.30
N GLY A 92 -9.25 7.64 12.66
CA GLY A 92 -10.02 6.55 12.06
C GLY A 92 -10.04 5.26 12.88
N ASP A 93 -11.17 4.57 12.85
CA ASP A 93 -11.26 3.16 13.25
C ASP A 93 -10.77 2.23 12.12
N ILE A 94 -10.27 1.05 12.47
CA ILE A 94 -9.64 0.09 11.54
C ILE A 94 -10.60 -0.29 10.41
N ALA A 95 -11.85 -0.62 10.73
CA ALA A 95 -12.83 -1.04 9.73
C ALA A 95 -13.13 0.10 8.73
N SER A 96 -13.37 1.30 9.26
CA SER A 96 -13.65 2.49 8.44
C SER A 96 -12.46 2.87 7.56
N LEU A 97 -11.23 2.75 8.07
CA LEU A 97 -10.01 3.08 7.34
C LEU A 97 -9.76 2.08 6.20
N ILE A 98 -10.03 0.79 6.42
CA ILE A 98 -9.94 -0.24 5.39
C ILE A 98 -10.96 0.01 4.27
N ASP A 99 -12.20 0.33 4.62
CA ASP A 99 -13.24 0.60 3.62
C ASP A 99 -12.91 1.83 2.77
N PHE A 100 -12.48 2.92 3.43
CA PHE A 100 -12.04 4.13 2.74
C PHE A 100 -10.86 3.88 1.80
N PHE A 101 -9.81 3.20 2.30
CA PHE A 101 -8.64 2.86 1.49
C PHE A 101 -9.02 1.97 0.31
N SER A 102 -9.84 0.95 0.53
CA SER A 102 -10.26 0.01 -0.51
C SER A 102 -11.05 0.72 -1.61
N PHE A 103 -12.01 1.57 -1.23
CA PHE A 103 -12.77 2.36 -2.19
C PHE A 103 -11.86 3.23 -3.06
N ALA A 104 -10.95 3.99 -2.43
CA ALA A 104 -10.01 4.84 -3.15
C ALA A 104 -9.09 4.03 -4.08
N ALA A 105 -8.53 2.91 -3.60
CA ALA A 105 -7.65 2.05 -4.38
C ALA A 105 -8.35 1.47 -5.62
N TRP A 106 -9.58 0.97 -5.47
CA TRP A 106 -10.35 0.42 -6.59
C TRP A 106 -10.69 1.46 -7.66
N VAL A 107 -10.94 2.71 -7.27
CA VAL A 107 -11.14 3.81 -8.23
C VAL A 107 -9.86 4.05 -9.03
N PHE A 108 -8.70 4.16 -8.38
CA PHE A 108 -7.42 4.37 -9.08
C PHE A 108 -7.00 3.17 -9.95
N TYR A 109 -7.27 1.94 -9.50
CA TYR A 109 -7.07 0.75 -10.33
C TYR A 109 -7.96 0.80 -11.58
N GLY A 110 -9.25 1.10 -11.43
CA GLY A 110 -10.17 1.26 -12.56
C GLY A 110 -9.73 2.34 -13.55
N LEU A 111 -9.25 3.49 -13.05
CA LEU A 111 -8.69 4.56 -13.89
C LEU A 111 -7.43 4.12 -14.63
N THR A 112 -6.53 3.39 -13.97
CA THR A 112 -5.29 2.90 -14.59
C THR A 112 -5.60 1.90 -15.70
N PHE A 113 -6.50 0.94 -15.47
CA PHE A 113 -6.96 0.01 -16.51
C PHE A 113 -7.62 0.73 -17.69
N SER A 114 -8.47 1.71 -17.40
CA SER A 114 -9.14 2.52 -18.42
C SER A 114 -8.15 3.34 -19.25
N THR A 115 -7.10 3.86 -18.61
CA THR A 115 -6.02 4.61 -19.27
C THR A 115 -5.25 3.75 -20.26
N VAL A 116 -4.98 2.49 -19.93
CA VAL A 116 -4.34 1.53 -20.84
C VAL A 116 -5.21 1.29 -22.09
N ILE A 117 -6.52 1.09 -21.92
CA ILE A 117 -7.46 0.91 -23.03
C ILE A 117 -7.53 2.17 -23.90
N PHE A 118 -7.62 3.34 -23.27
CA PHE A 118 -7.66 4.63 -23.96
C PHE A 118 -6.38 4.91 -24.76
N PHE A 119 -5.20 4.67 -24.19
CA PHE A 119 -3.94 4.85 -24.91
C PHE A 119 -3.75 3.84 -26.04
N ARG A 120 -4.31 2.63 -25.93
CA ARG A 120 -4.32 1.69 -27.06
C ARG A 120 -5.08 2.24 -28.26
N TRP A 121 -6.21 2.93 -28.04
CA TRP A 121 -6.97 3.56 -29.11
C TRP A 121 -6.31 4.85 -29.64
N LYS A 122 -5.78 5.69 -28.74
CA LYS A 122 -5.22 7.00 -29.12
C LYS A 122 -3.81 6.93 -29.72
N ARG A 123 -2.98 5.97 -29.29
CA ARG A 123 -1.59 5.80 -29.73
C ARG A 123 -1.30 4.33 -30.10
N PRO A 124 -1.86 3.85 -31.21
CA PRO A 124 -1.71 2.45 -31.62
C PRO A 124 -0.27 2.09 -32.01
N ASN A 125 0.51 3.05 -32.52
CA ASN A 125 1.83 2.81 -33.12
C ASN A 125 3.03 3.04 -32.19
N ASP A 126 2.81 3.34 -30.90
CA ASP A 126 3.92 3.46 -29.94
C ASP A 126 4.63 2.11 -29.78
N ASP A 127 5.96 2.12 -29.69
CA ASP A 127 6.73 0.89 -29.45
C ASP A 127 6.41 0.36 -28.04
N ARG A 128 6.01 -0.92 -27.98
CA ARG A 128 5.55 -1.59 -26.77
C ARG A 128 6.39 -2.84 -26.58
N PRO A 129 7.45 -2.77 -25.75
CA PRO A 129 8.32 -3.91 -25.44
C PRO A 129 7.60 -5.05 -24.72
N TYR A 130 6.55 -4.72 -23.95
CA TYR A 130 5.69 -5.68 -23.28
C TYR A 130 4.26 -5.55 -23.79
N ARG A 131 3.67 -6.70 -24.17
CA ARG A 131 2.34 -6.82 -24.75
C ARG A 131 1.57 -7.92 -24.04
N VAL A 132 0.25 -7.77 -24.06
CA VAL A 132 -0.66 -8.66 -23.36
C VAL A 132 -1.65 -9.18 -24.39
N ASP A 133 -1.56 -10.47 -24.70
CA ASP A 133 -2.22 -11.10 -25.85
C ASP A 133 -3.73 -10.82 -25.91
N TYR A 134 -4.43 -10.92 -24.78
CA TYR A 134 -5.88 -10.72 -24.73
C TYR A 134 -6.31 -9.27 -24.98
N MET A 135 -5.46 -8.29 -24.68
CA MET A 135 -5.79 -6.89 -24.95
C MET A 135 -5.42 -6.51 -26.39
N ASP A 136 -4.39 -7.10 -26.96
CA ASP A 136 -4.00 -6.80 -28.35
C ASP A 136 -4.93 -7.48 -29.35
N SER A 137 -5.42 -8.69 -29.07
CA SER A 137 -6.45 -9.35 -29.92
C SER A 137 -7.77 -8.57 -29.99
N LEU A 138 -8.08 -7.77 -28.98
CA LEU A 138 -9.30 -6.95 -28.91
C LEU A 138 -9.21 -5.67 -29.77
N PHE A 139 -8.00 -5.24 -30.14
CA PHE A 139 -7.75 -4.03 -30.93
C PHE A 139 -6.99 -4.28 -32.25
N SER A 140 -6.52 -5.50 -32.48
CA SER A 140 -5.94 -5.99 -33.73
C SER A 140 -7.05 -6.48 -34.65
N ASN A 141 -7.55 -5.59 -35.52
CA ASN A 141 -8.43 -5.94 -36.64
C ASN A 141 -7.80 -5.39 -37.93
#